data_AF-A0A9P6TPD2-F1
#
_entry.id   AF-A0A9P6TPD2-F1
#
_cell.length_a   1.000
_cell.length_b   1.000
_cell.length_c   1.000
_cell.angle_alpha   90.00
_cell.angle_beta   90.00
_cell.angle_gamma   90.00
#
_symmetry.space_group_name_H-M   'P 1'
#
loop_
_entity.id
_entity.type
_entity.pdbx_description
1 polymer ?
#
loop_
_entity_poly.entity_id
_entity_poly.type
_entity_poly.pdbx_seq_one_letter_code
_entity_poly.pdbx_strand_id
1 'polypeptide(L)'
;MDAQEFLLSEQWYSDRGIPFRRGYLLYGTPGSGKTSFVYSLAEQLKGELGLNIYVVNLSNKSLTDDTLGELVSETPSRCILLIEDVDAAFVQRVRGESTATNNVTFSGRIDVRVHFGNATRKQAYELFTKFYPTLPDADTERLAAEFASKIPETEFSMAHLQGFLMGHKRNPKAAVDLVSTWVDGHRKDEVPDNSTTNDDIEDIEEVPGTPIENQE
;
A
#
# COMPACT_ATOMS: atom_id res chain seq x y z
N MET A 1 -13.87 -16.67 1.97
CA MET A 1 -12.57 -15.96 1.86
C MET A 1 -11.53 -16.71 2.71
N ASP A 2 -10.23 -16.72 2.36
CA ASP A 2 -9.16 -17.48 3.09
C ASP A 2 -9.24 -17.29 4.62
N ALA A 3 -9.45 -16.05 5.07
CA ALA A 3 -9.60 -15.73 6.49
C ALA A 3 -10.75 -16.47 7.19
N GLN A 4 -11.91 -16.57 6.53
CA GLN A 4 -13.05 -17.30 7.09
C GLN A 4 -12.77 -18.81 7.16
N GLU A 5 -12.15 -19.37 6.12
CA GLU A 5 -11.80 -20.79 6.09
C GLU A 5 -10.78 -21.13 7.20
N PHE A 6 -9.74 -20.29 7.36
CA PHE A 6 -8.80 -20.39 8.45
C PHE A 6 -9.52 -20.36 9.81
N LEU A 7 -10.40 -19.37 10.05
CA LEU A 7 -11.11 -19.22 11.31
C LEU A 7 -12.04 -20.40 11.65
N LEU A 8 -12.60 -21.07 10.63
CA LEU A 8 -13.43 -22.27 10.80
C LEU A 8 -12.62 -23.56 11.02
N SER A 9 -11.30 -23.52 10.80
CA SER A 9 -10.43 -24.70 10.83
C SER A 9 -9.67 -24.90 12.16
N GLU A 10 -10.04 -24.19 13.23
CA GLU A 10 -9.35 -24.22 14.54
C GLU A 10 -9.10 -25.64 15.07
N GLN A 11 -10.09 -26.53 14.99
CA GLN A 11 -9.96 -27.92 15.45
C GLN A 11 -8.90 -28.69 14.64
N TRP A 12 -8.83 -28.48 13.33
CA TRP A 12 -7.86 -29.16 12.46
C TRP A 12 -6.41 -28.83 12.83
N TYR A 13 -6.17 -27.56 13.21
CA TYR A 13 -4.88 -27.08 13.71
C TYR A 13 -4.56 -27.67 15.08
N SER A 14 -5.55 -27.67 15.99
CA SER A 14 -5.43 -28.23 17.34
C SER A 14 -5.06 -29.72 17.30
N ASP A 15 -5.77 -30.52 16.50
CA ASP A 15 -5.55 -31.97 16.35
C ASP A 15 -4.14 -32.32 15.85
N ARG A 16 -3.45 -31.38 15.19
CA ARG A 16 -2.11 -31.55 14.61
C ARG A 16 -1.01 -30.87 15.41
N GLY A 17 -1.35 -30.17 16.50
CA GLY A 17 -0.40 -29.37 17.27
C GLY A 17 0.24 -28.22 16.47
N ILE A 18 -0.41 -27.78 15.38
CA ILE A 18 0.07 -26.67 14.55
C ILE A 18 -0.43 -25.37 15.19
N PRO A 19 0.44 -24.37 15.41
CA PRO A 19 0.00 -23.08 15.93
C PRO A 19 -1.12 -22.46 15.08
N PHE A 20 -2.24 -22.13 15.71
CA PHE A 20 -3.39 -21.50 15.05
C PHE A 20 -3.15 -20.02 14.82
N ARG A 21 -2.32 -19.70 13.81
CA ARG A 21 -1.98 -18.34 13.40
C ARG A 21 -2.01 -18.22 11.87
N ARG A 22 -2.45 -17.08 11.37
CA ARG A 22 -2.48 -16.74 9.94
C ARG A 22 -2.08 -15.28 9.74
N GLY A 23 -1.02 -15.05 8.98
CA GLY A 23 -0.50 -13.71 8.69
C GLY A 23 -0.79 -13.26 7.26
N TYR A 24 -1.30 -12.03 7.14
CA TYR A 24 -1.60 -11.38 5.86
C TYR A 24 -0.71 -10.15 5.68
N LEU A 25 -0.03 -10.05 4.55
CA LEU A 25 0.70 -8.85 4.15
C LEU A 25 -0.03 -8.17 2.99
N LEU A 26 -0.53 -6.96 3.23
CA LEU A 26 -1.11 -6.10 2.21
C LEU A 26 -0.09 -5.04 1.81
N TYR A 27 0.27 -4.97 0.54
CA TYR A 27 1.31 -4.07 0.03
C TYR A 27 0.96 -3.53 -1.35
N GLY A 28 1.57 -2.41 -1.76
CA GLY A 28 1.33 -1.77 -3.05
C GLY A 28 1.15 -0.25 -2.95
N THR A 29 0.73 0.39 -4.03
CA THR A 29 0.73 1.87 -4.19
C THR A 29 0.05 2.60 -3.02
N PRO A 30 0.61 3.71 -2.51
CA PRO A 30 -0.10 4.58 -1.58
C PRO A 30 -1.49 4.99 -2.12
N GLY A 31 -2.50 5.06 -1.24
CA GLY A 31 -3.85 5.43 -1.66
C GLY A 31 -4.62 4.37 -2.47
N SER A 32 -4.14 3.14 -2.56
CA SER A 32 -4.87 2.03 -3.21
C SER A 32 -5.97 1.37 -2.35
N GLY A 33 -6.17 1.86 -1.12
CA GLY A 33 -7.27 1.40 -0.24
C GLY A 33 -6.93 0.22 0.68
N LYS A 34 -5.65 -0.14 0.84
CA LYS A 34 -5.19 -1.22 1.75
C LYS A 34 -5.78 -1.11 3.15
N THR A 35 -5.55 0.02 3.82
CA THR A 35 -6.00 0.29 5.19
C THR A 35 -7.53 0.26 5.29
N SER A 36 -8.22 0.91 4.36
CA SER A 36 -9.69 0.89 4.30
C SER A 36 -10.24 -0.53 4.12
N PHE A 37 -9.57 -1.36 3.29
CA PHE A 37 -9.94 -2.76 3.10
C PHE A 37 -9.78 -3.56 4.40
N VAL A 38 -8.65 -3.42 5.11
CA VAL A 38 -8.46 -4.12 6.39
C VAL A 38 -9.54 -3.73 7.39
N TYR A 39 -9.83 -2.44 7.56
CA TYR A 39 -10.88 -2.01 8.48
C TYR A 39 -12.23 -2.61 8.11
N SER A 40 -12.61 -2.59 6.83
CA SER A 40 -13.88 -3.18 6.38
C SER A 40 -13.96 -4.70 6.61
N LEU A 41 -12.87 -5.43 6.34
CA LEU A 41 -12.80 -6.86 6.57
C LEU A 41 -12.86 -7.18 8.06
N ALA A 42 -12.15 -6.41 8.88
CA ALA A 42 -12.08 -6.62 10.30
C ALA A 42 -13.42 -6.30 10.99
N GLU A 43 -14.16 -5.27 10.54
CA GLU A 43 -15.53 -5.01 10.98
C GLU A 43 -16.48 -6.16 10.62
N GLN A 44 -16.38 -6.70 9.39
CA GLN A 44 -17.17 -7.84 8.97
C GLN A 44 -16.89 -9.07 9.84
N LEU A 45 -15.62 -9.41 10.05
CA LEU A 45 -15.20 -10.55 10.88
C LEU A 45 -15.56 -10.36 12.36
N LYS A 46 -15.52 -9.13 12.87
CA LYS A 46 -16.01 -8.81 14.22
C LYS A 46 -17.50 -9.11 14.35
N GLY A 47 -18.31 -8.74 13.35
CA GLY A 47 -19.74 -9.01 13.33
C GLY A 47 -20.08 -10.50 13.21
N GLU A 48 -19.36 -11.23 12.35
CA GLU A 48 -19.62 -12.66 12.11
C GLU A 48 -19.09 -13.57 13.22
N LEU A 49 -17.92 -13.24 13.80
CA LEU A 49 -17.13 -14.17 14.63
C LEU A 49 -16.71 -13.59 16.00
N GLY A 50 -17.11 -12.35 16.31
CA GLY A 50 -16.84 -11.71 17.60
C GLY A 50 -15.36 -11.37 17.85
N LEU A 51 -14.55 -11.22 16.80
CA LEU A 51 -13.13 -10.92 16.93
C LEU A 51 -12.88 -9.43 17.23
N ASN A 52 -12.09 -9.14 18.25
CA ASN A 52 -11.63 -7.78 18.53
C ASN A 52 -10.42 -7.41 17.67
N ILE A 53 -10.36 -6.15 17.25
CA ILE A 53 -9.29 -5.59 16.42
C ILE A 53 -8.36 -4.79 17.32
N TYR A 54 -7.06 -5.10 17.24
CA TYR A 54 -6.00 -4.39 17.94
C TYR A 54 -5.11 -3.74 16.88
N VAL A 55 -5.01 -2.42 16.88
CA VAL A 55 -4.23 -1.67 15.91
C VAL A 55 -2.92 -1.23 16.55
N VAL A 56 -1.81 -1.56 15.91
CA VAL A 56 -0.46 -1.13 16.26
C VAL A 56 0.08 -0.32 15.10
N ASN A 57 0.36 0.97 15.32
CA ASN A 57 0.98 1.82 14.31
C ASN A 57 2.49 1.91 14.58
N LEU A 58 3.31 1.44 13.64
CA LEU A 58 4.76 1.39 13.81
C LEU A 58 5.47 2.74 13.58
N SER A 59 4.76 3.78 13.14
CA SER A 59 5.35 5.13 13.02
C SER A 59 5.60 5.80 14.38
N ASN A 60 5.08 5.24 15.48
CA ASN A 60 5.30 5.75 16.82
C ASN A 60 6.77 5.52 17.24
N LYS A 61 7.50 6.62 17.46
CA LYS A 61 8.94 6.62 17.78
C LYS A 61 9.31 5.85 19.05
N SER A 62 8.36 5.52 19.90
CA SER A 62 8.59 4.77 21.15
C SER A 62 8.46 3.25 20.99
N LEU A 63 8.09 2.74 19.81
CA LEU A 63 7.88 1.31 19.57
C LEU A 63 9.21 0.62 19.22
N THR A 64 9.71 -0.20 20.14
CA THR A 64 10.91 -1.05 19.94
C THR A 64 10.52 -2.48 19.57
N ASP A 65 11.47 -3.28 19.10
CA ASP A 65 11.26 -4.71 18.79
C ASP A 65 10.81 -5.50 20.02
N ASP A 66 11.35 -5.19 21.21
CA ASP A 66 10.94 -5.81 22.47
C ASP A 66 9.48 -5.47 22.81
N THR A 67 9.11 -4.19 22.68
CA THR A 67 7.73 -3.72 22.91
C THR A 67 6.76 -4.37 21.93
N LEU A 68 7.16 -4.53 20.66
CA LEU A 68 6.35 -5.22 19.65
C LEU A 68 6.21 -6.71 19.95
N GLY A 69 7.30 -7.36 20.41
CA GLY A 69 7.28 -8.74 20.87
C GLY A 69 6.34 -8.95 22.05
N GLU A 70 6.40 -8.06 23.04
CA GLU A 70 5.49 -8.05 24.19
C GLU A 70 4.04 -7.87 23.74
N LEU A 71 3.74 -6.85 22.92
CA LEU A 71 2.37 -6.62 22.41
C LEU A 71 1.82 -7.84 21.68
N VAL A 72 2.61 -8.48 20.82
CA VAL A 72 2.19 -9.71 20.12
C VAL A 72 1.97 -10.85 21.12
N SER A 73 2.78 -10.97 22.17
CA SER A 73 2.62 -12.02 23.18
C SER A 73 1.43 -11.81 24.12
N GLU A 74 1.09 -10.56 24.40
CA GLU A 74 -0.03 -10.18 25.26
C GLU A 74 -1.36 -10.08 24.51
N THR A 75 -1.36 -10.19 23.17
CA THR A 75 -2.61 -10.19 22.41
C THR A 75 -3.54 -11.32 22.87
N PRO A 76 -4.83 -11.02 23.13
CA PRO A 76 -5.79 -12.03 23.53
C PRO A 76 -5.95 -13.14 22.49
N SER A 77 -6.34 -14.32 22.94
CA SER A 77 -6.74 -15.38 22.01
C SER A 77 -7.95 -14.93 21.19
N ARG A 78 -8.00 -15.36 19.92
CA ARG A 78 -9.07 -15.01 18.96
C ARG A 78 -9.21 -13.49 18.74
N CYS A 79 -8.12 -12.85 18.32
CA CYS A 79 -8.12 -11.44 17.91
C CYS A 79 -7.60 -11.24 16.49
N ILE A 80 -7.86 -10.05 15.93
CA ILE A 80 -7.21 -9.54 14.73
C ILE A 80 -6.18 -8.50 15.18
N LEU A 81 -4.90 -8.76 14.91
CA LEU A 81 -3.83 -7.79 15.11
C LEU A 81 -3.53 -7.11 13.77
N LEU A 82 -3.77 -5.80 13.70
CA LEU A 82 -3.45 -4.96 12.56
C LEU A 82 -2.18 -4.17 12.86
N ILE A 83 -1.16 -4.33 12.02
CA ILE A 83 0.09 -3.56 12.09
C ILE A 83 0.11 -2.59 10.90
N GLU A 84 0.02 -1.30 11.16
CA GLU A 84 0.00 -0.23 10.15
C GLU A 84 1.37 0.46 10.01
N ASP A 85 1.57 1.13 8.87
CA ASP A 85 2.72 1.98 8.56
C ASP A 85 4.09 1.31 8.79
N VAL A 86 4.17 0.03 8.44
CA VAL A 86 5.40 -0.77 8.52
C VAL A 86 6.55 -0.15 7.72
N ASP A 87 6.26 0.48 6.60
CA ASP A 87 7.20 1.17 5.70
C ASP A 87 7.88 2.38 6.35
N ALA A 88 7.14 3.18 7.14
CA ALA A 88 7.71 4.30 7.87
C ALA A 88 8.78 3.87 8.88
N ALA A 89 8.58 2.72 9.53
CA ALA A 89 9.54 2.13 10.46
C ALA A 89 10.82 1.65 9.76
N PHE A 90 10.75 1.28 8.47
CA PHE A 90 11.94 0.95 7.68
C PHE A 90 12.71 2.20 7.22
N VAL A 91 12.04 3.30 6.87
CA VAL A 91 12.69 4.53 6.40
C VAL A 91 13.46 5.25 7.53
N GLN A 92 12.98 5.19 8.78
CA GLN A 92 13.72 5.71 9.93
C GLN A 92 15.08 5.03 10.13
N ARG A 93 15.21 3.75 9.73
CA ARG A 93 16.48 3.01 9.82
C ARG A 93 17.51 3.44 8.77
N VAL A 94 17.08 4.09 7.69
CA VAL A 94 17.99 4.53 6.60
C VAL A 94 18.61 5.90 6.91
N ARG A 95 18.02 6.70 7.81
CA ARG A 95 18.45 8.08 8.09
C ARG A 95 19.29 8.25 9.37
N GLY A 96 19.54 7.20 10.13
CA GLY A 96 20.37 7.25 11.34
C GLY A 96 21.27 6.03 11.44
N GLU A 97 22.58 6.28 11.41
CA GLU A 97 23.74 5.49 11.88
C GLU A 97 23.73 3.96 11.73
N SER A 98 24.81 3.48 11.13
CA SER A 98 25.23 2.08 11.03
C SER A 98 25.05 1.28 12.34
N THR A 99 24.80 -0.02 12.18
CA THR A 99 24.78 -1.10 13.19
C THR A 99 23.50 -1.31 14.01
N ALA A 100 22.43 -1.73 13.33
CA ALA A 100 21.62 -2.86 13.82
C ALA A 100 20.98 -3.55 12.61
N THR A 101 21.40 -4.79 12.33
CA THR A 101 20.73 -5.69 11.40
C THR A 101 19.38 -6.11 11.99
N ASN A 102 18.43 -5.17 12.05
CA ASN A 102 17.07 -5.41 12.51
C ASN A 102 16.28 -6.15 11.43
N ASN A 103 16.58 -7.43 11.30
CA ASN A 103 15.98 -8.32 10.32
C ASN A 103 14.64 -8.85 10.87
N VAL A 104 13.64 -7.97 11.08
CA VAL A 104 12.26 -8.41 11.32
C VAL A 104 11.78 -9.06 10.04
N THR A 105 12.11 -10.34 9.91
CA THR A 105 11.82 -11.12 8.74
C THR A 105 10.43 -11.70 8.95
N PHE A 106 9.40 -10.95 8.52
CA PHE A 106 8.04 -11.45 8.50
C PHE A 106 7.87 -12.70 7.60
N SER A 107 8.92 -13.12 6.87
CA SER A 107 8.90 -14.30 5.99
C SER A 107 8.56 -15.62 6.69
N GLY A 108 8.68 -15.73 8.02
CA GLY A 108 8.21 -16.89 8.80
C GLY A 108 6.81 -16.73 9.41
N ARG A 109 6.15 -15.58 9.19
CA ARG A 109 4.87 -15.19 9.80
C ARG A 109 3.85 -14.66 8.79
N ILE A 110 4.15 -14.71 7.49
CA ILE A 110 3.24 -14.30 6.41
C ILE A 110 2.85 -15.54 5.62
N ASP A 111 1.57 -15.86 5.65
CA ASP A 111 0.98 -16.95 4.86
C ASP A 111 0.43 -16.45 3.53
N VAL A 112 -0.14 -15.24 3.52
CA VAL A 112 -0.83 -14.67 2.36
C VAL A 112 -0.29 -13.28 2.05
N ARG A 113 0.04 -13.05 0.77
CA ARG A 113 0.49 -11.76 0.24
C ARG A 113 -0.55 -11.21 -0.73
N VAL A 114 -1.06 -10.01 -0.45
CA VAL A 114 -2.08 -9.35 -1.26
C VAL A 114 -1.52 -8.04 -1.80
N HIS A 115 -1.45 -7.93 -3.13
CA HIS A 115 -0.98 -6.74 -3.81
C HIS A 115 -2.15 -5.80 -4.15
N PHE A 116 -2.04 -4.54 -3.72
CA PHE A 116 -2.95 -3.45 -4.04
C PHE A 116 -2.26 -2.44 -4.96
N GLY A 117 -2.34 -2.71 -6.25
CA GLY A 117 -1.78 -1.85 -7.29
C GLY A 117 -2.65 -0.64 -7.62
N ASN A 118 -2.26 0.01 -8.71
CA ASN A 118 -3.03 1.08 -9.33
C ASN A 118 -4.37 0.56 -9.88
N ALA A 119 -5.31 1.48 -10.05
CA ALA A 119 -6.67 1.21 -10.47
C ALA A 119 -6.72 0.57 -11.86
N THR A 120 -7.50 -0.50 -11.96
CA THR A 120 -7.96 -1.06 -13.23
C THR A 120 -9.11 -0.24 -13.80
N ARG A 121 -9.40 -0.36 -15.10
CA ARG A 121 -10.59 0.29 -15.68
C ARG A 121 -11.89 -0.18 -15.01
N LYS A 122 -11.96 -1.46 -14.63
CA LYS A 122 -13.10 -2.00 -13.87
C LYS A 122 -13.25 -1.31 -12.51
N GLN A 123 -12.16 -1.10 -11.78
CA GLN A 123 -12.21 -0.36 -10.51
C GLN A 123 -12.57 1.11 -10.71
N ALA A 124 -12.10 1.76 -11.79
CA ALA A 124 -12.51 3.12 -12.13
C ALA A 124 -14.02 3.22 -12.43
N TYR A 125 -14.57 2.24 -13.15
CA TYR A 125 -16.01 2.10 -13.39
C TYR A 125 -16.77 1.97 -12.06
N GLU A 126 -16.39 1.00 -11.23
CA GLU A 126 -17.05 0.75 -9.93
C GLU A 126 -16.92 1.94 -8.97
N LEU A 127 -15.80 2.66 -9.02
CA LEU A 127 -15.62 3.89 -8.25
C LEU A 127 -16.63 4.94 -8.70
N PHE A 128 -16.77 5.17 -10.00
CA PHE A 128 -17.70 6.16 -10.54
C PHE A 128 -19.15 5.84 -10.15
N THR A 129 -19.58 4.59 -10.29
CA THR A 129 -20.95 4.18 -9.94
C THR A 129 -21.23 4.38 -8.45
N LYS A 130 -20.28 4.03 -7.58
CA LYS A 130 -20.39 4.24 -6.12
C LYS A 130 -20.37 5.72 -5.74
N PHE A 131 -19.68 6.57 -6.51
CA PHE A 131 -19.55 7.99 -6.22
C PHE A 131 -20.82 8.79 -6.58
N TYR A 132 -21.59 8.32 -7.57
CA TYR A 132 -22.83 8.95 -8.02
C TYR A 132 -24.05 8.02 -7.89
N PRO A 133 -24.44 7.60 -6.68
CA PRO A 133 -25.46 6.58 -6.47
C PRO A 133 -26.88 7.03 -6.85
N THR A 134 -27.10 8.33 -7.06
CA THR A 134 -28.42 8.91 -7.38
C THR A 134 -28.66 9.07 -8.88
N LEU A 135 -27.71 8.67 -9.73
CA LEU A 135 -27.89 8.72 -11.18
C LEU A 135 -28.84 7.60 -11.65
N PRO A 136 -29.71 7.86 -12.64
CA PRO A 136 -30.50 6.80 -13.27
C PRO A 136 -29.59 5.71 -13.84
N ASP A 137 -29.96 4.43 -13.71
CA ASP A 137 -29.11 3.29 -14.09
C ASP A 137 -28.53 3.40 -15.51
N ALA A 138 -29.35 3.79 -16.49
CA ALA A 138 -28.92 3.98 -17.87
C ALA A 138 -27.83 5.07 -18.03
N ASP A 139 -27.94 6.15 -17.26
CA ASP A 139 -26.92 7.22 -17.25
C ASP A 139 -25.69 6.80 -16.44
N THR A 140 -25.87 6.07 -15.34
CA THR A 140 -24.78 5.52 -14.53
C THR A 140 -23.91 4.60 -15.35
N GLU A 141 -24.50 3.62 -16.03
CA GLU A 141 -23.75 2.65 -16.84
C GLU A 141 -22.98 3.33 -17.97
N ARG A 142 -23.65 4.23 -18.70
CA ARG A 142 -23.05 4.96 -19.83
C ARG A 142 -21.90 5.86 -19.38
N LEU A 143 -22.11 6.70 -18.37
CA LEU A 143 -21.09 7.65 -17.90
C LEU A 143 -19.93 6.95 -17.19
N ALA A 144 -20.20 5.89 -16.43
CA ALA A 144 -19.14 5.10 -15.79
C ALA A 144 -18.28 4.36 -16.82
N ALA A 145 -18.89 3.80 -17.87
CA ALA A 145 -18.16 3.16 -18.97
C ALA A 145 -17.30 4.17 -19.72
N GLU A 146 -17.84 5.35 -20.01
CA GLU A 146 -17.11 6.42 -20.68
C GLU A 146 -15.95 6.93 -19.81
N PHE A 147 -16.19 7.22 -18.53
CA PHE A 147 -15.14 7.58 -17.56
C PHE A 147 -14.02 6.54 -17.54
N ALA A 148 -14.37 5.27 -17.31
CA ALA A 148 -13.41 4.18 -17.21
C ALA A 148 -12.61 3.97 -18.50
N SER A 149 -13.20 4.18 -19.67
CA SER A 149 -12.51 4.06 -20.97
C SER A 149 -11.41 5.13 -21.15
N LYS A 150 -11.57 6.30 -20.52
CA LYS A 150 -10.62 7.41 -20.57
C LYS A 150 -9.51 7.30 -19.51
N ILE A 151 -9.62 6.37 -18.56
CA ILE A 151 -8.59 6.13 -17.54
C ILE A 151 -7.55 5.12 -18.07
N PRO A 152 -6.26 5.49 -18.11
CA PRO A 152 -5.19 4.55 -18.41
C PRO A 152 -5.12 3.42 -17.38
N GLU A 153 -4.92 2.20 -17.86
CA GLU A 153 -4.90 1.03 -16.99
C GLU A 153 -3.64 1.03 -16.11
N THR A 154 -3.82 0.79 -14.82
CA THR A 154 -2.71 0.64 -13.84
C THR A 154 -1.79 1.86 -13.70
N GLU A 155 -2.23 3.05 -14.09
CA GLU A 155 -1.43 4.28 -13.97
C GLU A 155 -1.76 5.07 -12.69
N PHE A 156 -3.04 5.20 -12.36
CA PHE A 156 -3.49 6.02 -11.22
C PHE A 156 -3.91 5.17 -10.03
N SER A 157 -3.62 5.63 -8.82
CA SER A 157 -4.16 5.02 -7.60
C SER A 157 -5.66 5.30 -7.45
N MET A 158 -6.35 4.49 -6.63
CA MET A 158 -7.76 4.74 -6.32
C MET A 158 -7.98 6.11 -5.66
N ALA A 159 -7.06 6.55 -4.80
CA ALA A 159 -7.12 7.87 -4.17
C ALA A 159 -6.97 9.02 -5.17
N HIS A 160 -6.11 8.90 -6.20
CA HIS A 160 -6.00 9.91 -7.25
C HIS A 160 -7.31 10.06 -8.02
N LEU A 161 -7.89 8.94 -8.47
CA LEU A 161 -9.18 8.95 -9.17
C LEU A 161 -10.31 9.49 -8.29
N GLN A 162 -10.35 9.09 -7.02
CA GLN A 162 -11.34 9.60 -6.07
C GLN A 162 -11.14 11.10 -5.82
N GLY A 163 -9.90 11.57 -5.71
CA GLY A 163 -9.55 12.98 -5.55
C GLY A 163 -10.05 13.84 -6.73
N PHE A 164 -9.89 13.35 -7.95
CA PHE A 164 -10.48 13.98 -9.15
C PHE A 164 -12.00 14.09 -9.03
N LEU A 165 -12.69 12.98 -8.72
CA LEU A 165 -14.15 12.96 -8.58
C LEU A 165 -14.66 13.88 -7.46
N MET A 166 -13.86 14.10 -6.40
CA MET A 166 -14.18 15.07 -5.35
C MET A 166 -14.27 16.51 -5.85
N GLY A 167 -13.62 16.87 -6.97
CA GLY A 167 -13.80 18.15 -7.66
C GLY A 167 -15.13 18.26 -8.42
N HIS A 168 -15.78 17.12 -8.68
CA HIS A 168 -16.96 17.01 -9.54
C HIS A 168 -18.16 16.34 -8.85
N LYS A 169 -18.28 16.47 -7.51
CA LYS A 169 -19.29 15.81 -6.66
C LYS A 169 -20.74 15.84 -7.15
N ARG A 170 -21.14 16.92 -7.81
CA ARG A 170 -22.52 17.14 -8.27
C ARG A 170 -22.67 17.15 -9.78
N ASN A 171 -21.58 16.92 -10.52
CA ASN A 171 -21.58 17.04 -11.97
C ASN A 171 -20.82 15.87 -12.63
N PRO A 172 -21.46 14.68 -12.71
CA PRO A 172 -20.84 13.49 -13.28
C PRO A 172 -20.51 13.64 -14.77
N LYS A 173 -21.29 14.42 -15.52
CA LYS A 173 -21.01 14.71 -16.93
C LYS A 173 -19.71 15.50 -17.08
N ALA A 174 -19.54 16.57 -16.30
CA ALA A 174 -18.30 17.34 -16.31
C ALA A 174 -17.09 16.50 -15.90
N ALA A 175 -17.24 15.54 -14.97
CA ALA A 175 -16.16 14.62 -14.63
C ALA A 175 -15.71 13.80 -15.85
N VAL A 176 -16.66 13.25 -16.61
CA VAL A 176 -16.39 12.48 -17.83
C VAL A 176 -15.78 13.33 -18.94
N ASP A 177 -16.21 14.59 -19.06
CA ASP A 177 -15.70 15.51 -20.09
C ASP A 177 -14.27 15.96 -19.80
N LEU A 178 -13.92 16.15 -18.52
CA LEU A 178 -12.64 16.72 -18.09
C LEU A 178 -11.56 15.68 -17.75
N VAL A 179 -11.92 14.41 -17.59
CA VAL A 179 -10.98 13.38 -17.12
C VAL A 179 -9.79 13.17 -18.06
N SER A 180 -9.98 13.23 -19.38
CA SER A 180 -8.88 13.08 -20.33
C SER A 180 -7.84 14.19 -20.17
N THR A 181 -8.30 15.44 -20.05
CA THR A 181 -7.42 16.59 -19.79
C THR A 181 -6.69 16.47 -18.45
N TRP A 182 -7.37 15.96 -17.42
CA TRP A 182 -6.78 15.74 -16.11
C TRP A 182 -5.68 14.66 -16.14
N VAL A 183 -5.92 13.55 -16.83
CA VAL A 183 -4.94 12.47 -17.07
C VAL A 183 -3.69 13.02 -17.77
N ASP A 184 -3.88 13.78 -18.85
CA ASP A 184 -2.78 14.36 -19.62
C ASP A 184 -1.98 15.41 -18.82
N GLY A 185 -2.64 16.15 -17.92
CA GLY A 185 -2.00 17.09 -17.01
C GLY A 185 -1.07 16.41 -16.01
N HIS A 186 -1.52 15.32 -15.39
CA HIS A 186 -0.73 14.61 -14.37
C HIS A 186 0.55 13.97 -14.94
N ARG A 187 0.52 13.56 -16.21
CA ARG A 187 1.72 13.05 -16.91
C ARG A 187 2.80 14.10 -17.13
N LYS A 188 2.46 15.39 -17.15
CA LYS A 188 3.43 16.49 -17.34
C LYS A 188 4.11 16.91 -16.05
N ASP A 189 3.41 16.75 -14.91
CA ASP A 189 3.95 17.10 -13.59
C ASP A 189 4.89 16.01 -13.03
N GLU A 190 4.84 14.78 -13.56
CA GLU A 190 5.71 13.66 -13.14
C GLU A 190 7.04 13.54 -13.91
N VAL A 191 7.33 14.40 -14.90
CA VAL A 191 8.64 14.42 -15.57
C VAL A 191 9.53 15.50 -14.93
N PRO A 192 10.56 15.14 -14.14
CA PRO A 192 11.59 16.11 -13.77
C PRO A 192 12.37 16.46 -15.04
N ASP A 193 12.38 17.75 -15.37
CA ASP A 193 13.28 18.33 -16.35
C ASP A 193 14.74 18.06 -15.91
N ASN A 194 15.39 17.06 -16.52
CA ASN A 194 16.83 16.86 -16.39
C ASN A 194 17.58 17.47 -17.59
N SER A 195 17.16 18.66 -18.01
CA SER A 195 17.92 19.50 -18.94
C SER A 195 18.43 20.76 -18.24
N THR A 196 19.19 20.58 -17.16
CA THR A 196 20.26 21.53 -16.82
C THR A 196 21.60 20.86 -17.10
N THR A 197 22.13 21.20 -18.26
CA THR A 197 23.54 21.17 -18.68
C THR A 197 24.54 20.88 -17.55
N ASN A 198 25.14 19.70 -17.58
CA ASN A 198 26.50 19.49 -17.08
C ASN A 198 27.47 19.93 -18.20
N ASP A 199 27.63 21.24 -18.35
CA ASP A 199 28.90 21.82 -18.79
C ASP A 199 29.49 22.44 -17.52
N ASP A 200 30.80 22.26 -17.31
CA ASP A 200 31.60 22.66 -16.13
C ASP A 200 31.88 21.54 -15.10
N ILE A 201 32.62 20.51 -15.52
CA ILE A 201 33.65 19.89 -14.67
C ILE A 201 34.94 19.81 -15.50
N GLU A 202 35.72 20.90 -15.48
CA GLU A 202 37.15 20.87 -15.78
C GLU A 202 37.92 20.29 -14.58
N ASP A 203 38.89 19.44 -14.91
CA ASP A 203 40.10 19.08 -14.16
C ASP A 203 39.97 18.39 -12.79
N ILE A 204 40.08 17.06 -12.80
CA ILE A 204 40.67 16.30 -11.69
C ILE A 204 41.96 15.66 -12.22
N GLU A 205 43.10 16.19 -11.78
CA GLU A 205 44.44 15.69 -12.07
C GLU A 205 44.60 14.21 -11.69
N GLU A 206 45.16 13.42 -12.61
CA GLU A 206 45.60 12.05 -12.36
C GLU A 206 46.67 12.01 -11.26
N VAL A 207 46.40 11.27 -10.19
CA VAL A 207 47.39 10.97 -9.15
C VAL A 207 48.38 9.95 -9.70
N PRO A 208 49.69 10.24 -9.78
CA PRO A 208 50.67 9.28 -10.31
C PRO A 208 50.87 8.13 -9.31
N GLY A 209 50.81 6.90 -9.83
CA GLY A 209 50.98 5.67 -9.09
C GLY A 209 52.32 5.57 -8.36
N THR A 210 52.28 5.03 -7.15
CA THR A 210 53.46 4.72 -6.34
C THR A 210 54.29 3.59 -6.98
N PRO A 211 55.62 3.71 -7.10
CA PRO A 211 56.47 2.62 -7.55
C PRO A 211 56.60 1.55 -6.45
N ILE A 212 56.44 0.29 -6.85
CA ILE A 212 56.81 -0.88 -6.06
C ILE A 212 58.32 -1.07 -6.24
N GLU A 213 59.10 -0.81 -5.19
CA GLU A 213 60.53 -1.13 -5.17
C GLU A 213 60.74 -2.47 -4.46
N ASN A 214 61.34 -3.41 -5.18
CA ASN A 214 61.80 -4.71 -4.70
C ASN A 214 63.29 -4.63 -4.33
N GLN A 215 63.70 -5.55 -3.44
CA GLN A 215 65.09 -5.95 -3.08
C GLN A 215 65.73 -5.05 -2.01
N GLU A 216 66.36 -5.56 -0.95
CA GLU A 216 67.09 -6.83 -0.74
C GLU A 216 67.13 -7.18 0.77
#